data_AF-A0A5C9CSX3-F1
#
_entry.id   AF-A0A5C9CSX3-F1
#
_cell.length_a   1.000
_cell.length_b   1.000
_cell.length_c   1.000
_cell.angle_alpha   90.00
_cell.angle_beta   90.00
_cell.angle_gamma   90.00
#
_symmetry.space_group_name_H-M   'P 1'
#
loop_
_entity.id
_entity.type
_entity.pdbx_description
1 polymer ?
#
loop_
_entity_poly.entity_id
_entity_poly.type
_entity_poly.pdbx_seq_one_letter_code
_entity_poly.pdbx_strand_id
1 'polypeptide(L)'
;MSAATKQRDCTSPRLWLKDRLRDFSGYFFRARVRREAERFLLATQNCQQTQQEVLRRLLALNAASRFSQEHGLTSTLTPQGFRARLPICDYEYFRPYIERLKVGDTPALLGPENRLLMFTLSSGTTSDSKFIPVTTQFLSDYRRGWQIWGVQAYDARPGLNHKNMLQVTSDYSRFQTEAGIPCGNISGLAVAMQRAVVRFLYTIPFVVSKIENPLAKYYMILRLGLADDNIGLITTANPSTVIQLATLADAEKESLIRDIADGTLSERFPVHSEVRQVLARKLNRRRRQRARQLEAVVEKWGTLRLDQVWPRLEQLAVWMGGSCGAYLPAVRQQFGDRIPIRDHGLSASEGRMTIPFGDESSDGVLEVSTHYFEFIPEAEHGSPNPTVLEAHELSVDRNYFILLTTSSGLYRYDIRDVVRCTGFVGTTPVL
;
A
#
# COMPACT_ATOMS: atom_id res chain seq x y z
N MET A 1 -4.97 -51.64 13.50
CA MET A 1 -5.85 -50.66 14.20
C MET A 1 -4.97 -49.51 14.68
N SER A 2 -4.85 -48.46 13.88
CA SER A 2 -4.04 -47.27 14.22
C SER A 2 -4.99 -46.16 14.65
N ALA A 3 -4.83 -45.70 15.89
CA ALA A 3 -5.61 -44.63 16.48
C ALA A 3 -5.18 -43.29 15.86
N ALA A 4 -6.03 -42.74 14.99
CA ALA A 4 -5.91 -41.37 14.53
C ALA A 4 -6.20 -40.42 15.70
N THR A 5 -5.15 -39.81 16.24
CA THR A 5 -5.23 -38.72 17.21
C THR A 5 -5.91 -37.53 16.55
N LYS A 6 -7.22 -37.40 16.74
CA LYS A 6 -7.97 -36.17 16.44
C LYS A 6 -7.38 -35.04 17.29
N GLN A 7 -6.60 -34.19 16.66
CA GLN A 7 -6.17 -32.91 17.19
C GLN A 7 -7.46 -32.08 17.41
N ARG A 8 -7.93 -32.03 18.65
CA ARG A 8 -9.10 -31.23 19.02
C ARG A 8 -8.71 -29.76 18.89
N ASP A 9 -9.33 -29.09 17.94
CA ASP A 9 -9.22 -27.66 17.73
C ASP A 9 -9.86 -26.93 18.93
N CYS A 10 -9.03 -26.59 19.93
CA CYS A 10 -9.43 -25.83 21.10
C CYS A 10 -9.58 -24.34 20.76
N THR A 11 -10.51 -24.00 19.88
CA THR A 11 -10.94 -22.61 19.70
C THR A 11 -11.86 -22.24 20.85
N SER A 12 -11.46 -21.25 21.67
CA SER A 12 -12.32 -20.75 22.75
C SER A 12 -13.68 -20.30 22.18
N PRO A 13 -14.80 -20.43 22.90
CA PRO A 13 -16.14 -20.05 22.40
C PRO A 13 -16.23 -18.60 21.89
N ARG A 14 -15.38 -17.69 22.42
CA ARG A 14 -15.25 -16.30 21.98
C ARG A 14 -14.54 -16.14 20.64
N LEU A 15 -13.56 -17.00 20.33
CA LEU A 15 -12.90 -17.04 19.02
C LEU A 15 -13.88 -17.55 17.96
N TRP A 16 -14.60 -18.64 18.26
CA TRP A 16 -15.59 -19.22 17.36
C TRP A 16 -16.68 -18.23 16.91
N LEU A 17 -17.27 -17.47 17.85
CA LEU A 17 -18.30 -16.47 17.52
C LEU A 17 -17.73 -15.31 16.68
N LYS A 18 -16.50 -14.88 17.00
CA LYS A 18 -15.80 -13.82 16.26
C LYS A 18 -15.47 -14.27 14.83
N ASP A 19 -15.05 -15.52 14.67
CA ASP A 19 -14.70 -16.10 13.37
C ASP A 19 -15.94 -16.26 12.50
N ARG A 20 -17.07 -16.72 13.06
CA ARG A 20 -18.36 -16.73 12.33
C ARG A 20 -18.83 -15.34 11.90
N LEU A 21 -18.67 -14.33 12.74
CA LEU A 21 -18.99 -12.94 12.37
C LEU A 21 -18.07 -12.43 11.26
N ARG A 22 -16.78 -12.79 11.29
CA ARG A 22 -15.80 -12.47 10.23
C ARG A 22 -16.13 -13.18 8.92
N ASP A 23 -16.56 -14.43 8.98
CA ASP A 23 -16.95 -15.19 7.80
C ASP A 23 -18.18 -14.60 7.16
N PHE A 24 -19.23 -14.34 7.93
CA PHE A 24 -20.47 -13.77 7.43
C PHE A 24 -20.28 -12.35 6.86
N SER A 25 -19.64 -11.44 7.61
CA SER A 25 -19.41 -10.06 7.16
C SER A 25 -18.37 -9.94 6.04
N GLY A 26 -17.35 -10.80 6.06
CA GLY A 26 -16.30 -10.83 5.05
C GLY A 26 -16.75 -11.49 3.74
N TYR A 27 -17.71 -12.42 3.77
CA TYR A 27 -18.14 -13.17 2.59
C TYR A 27 -18.67 -12.26 1.48
N PHE A 28 -19.66 -11.42 1.78
CA PHE A 28 -20.27 -10.53 0.79
C PHE A 28 -19.27 -9.50 0.24
N PHE A 29 -18.39 -8.99 1.10
CA PHE A 29 -17.33 -8.08 0.69
C PHE A 29 -16.34 -8.77 -0.25
N ARG A 30 -15.82 -9.95 0.12
CA ARG A 30 -14.90 -10.73 -0.72
C ARG A 30 -15.56 -11.13 -2.04
N ALA A 31 -16.82 -11.56 -2.04
CA ALA A 31 -17.55 -11.90 -3.26
C ALA A 31 -17.66 -10.69 -4.22
N ARG A 32 -17.96 -9.49 -3.70
CA ARG A 32 -17.95 -8.26 -4.51
C ARG A 32 -16.56 -7.98 -5.07
N VAL A 33 -15.51 -8.07 -4.25
CA VAL A 33 -14.14 -7.78 -4.66
C VAL A 33 -13.61 -8.83 -5.65
N ARG A 34 -13.98 -10.10 -5.53
CA ARG A 34 -13.66 -11.14 -6.53
C ARG A 34 -14.22 -10.80 -7.90
N ARG A 35 -15.48 -10.32 -7.97
CA ARG A 35 -16.05 -9.83 -9.23
C ARG A 35 -15.27 -8.65 -9.80
N GLU A 36 -14.74 -7.76 -8.96
CA GLU A 36 -13.85 -6.68 -9.42
C GLU A 36 -12.51 -7.22 -9.95
N ALA A 37 -11.93 -8.23 -9.28
CA ALA A 37 -10.71 -8.90 -9.74
C ALA A 37 -10.94 -9.65 -11.07
N GLU A 38 -12.08 -10.32 -11.23
CA GLU A 38 -12.49 -10.95 -12.50
C GLU A 38 -12.64 -9.91 -13.61
N ARG A 39 -13.28 -8.77 -13.34
CA ARG A 39 -13.37 -7.67 -14.32
C ARG A 39 -12.00 -7.12 -14.68
N PHE A 40 -11.09 -7.01 -13.72
CA PHE A 40 -9.70 -6.63 -14.00
C PHE A 40 -9.05 -7.64 -14.95
N LEU A 41 -9.14 -8.94 -14.70
CA LEU A 41 -8.61 -9.99 -15.58
C LEU A 41 -9.26 -10.04 -16.97
N LEU A 42 -10.54 -9.64 -17.08
CA LEU A 42 -11.19 -9.47 -18.38
C LEU A 42 -10.66 -8.24 -19.12
N ALA A 43 -10.43 -7.14 -18.40
CA ALA A 43 -9.85 -5.93 -18.97
C ALA A 43 -8.43 -6.16 -19.50
N THR A 44 -7.68 -7.12 -18.92
CA THR A 44 -6.33 -7.43 -19.41
C THR A 44 -6.32 -8.11 -20.79
N GLN A 45 -7.45 -8.68 -21.23
CA GLN A 45 -7.55 -9.38 -22.53
C GLN A 45 -7.44 -8.43 -23.71
N ASN A 46 -7.94 -7.20 -23.58
CA ASN A 46 -7.81 -6.15 -24.59
C ASN A 46 -7.25 -4.87 -23.96
N CYS A 47 -5.93 -4.86 -23.78
CA CYS A 47 -5.19 -3.77 -23.15
C CYS A 47 -5.36 -2.45 -23.90
N GLN A 48 -5.23 -2.46 -25.23
CA GLN A 48 -5.38 -1.27 -26.07
C GLN A 48 -6.76 -0.61 -25.87
N GLN A 49 -7.84 -1.37 -26.05
CA GLN A 49 -9.19 -0.83 -25.89
C GLN A 49 -9.43 -0.33 -24.46
N THR A 50 -8.99 -1.08 -23.46
CA THR A 50 -9.15 -0.71 -22.05
C THR A 50 -8.42 0.60 -21.74
N GLN A 51 -7.16 0.76 -22.16
CA GLN A 51 -6.38 1.96 -21.93
C GLN A 51 -6.96 3.18 -22.64
N GLN A 52 -7.47 3.02 -23.87
CA GLN A 52 -8.13 4.11 -24.59
C GLN A 52 -9.43 4.57 -23.90
N GLU A 53 -10.20 3.64 -23.32
CA GLU A 53 -11.37 3.99 -22.49
C GLU A 53 -10.96 4.68 -21.19
N VAL A 54 -9.90 4.21 -20.53
CA VAL A 54 -9.36 4.88 -19.34
C VAL A 54 -8.91 6.30 -19.67
N LEU A 55 -8.17 6.51 -20.75
CA LEU A 55 -7.76 7.85 -21.21
C LEU A 55 -8.99 8.75 -21.43
N ARG A 56 -9.99 8.29 -22.18
CA ARG A 56 -11.25 9.02 -22.40
C ARG A 56 -11.93 9.43 -21.10
N ARG A 57 -12.03 8.51 -20.13
CA ARG A 57 -12.61 8.77 -18.80
C ARG A 57 -11.82 9.80 -18.02
N LEU A 58 -10.48 9.72 -18.02
CA LEU A 58 -9.61 10.66 -17.32
C LEU A 58 -9.69 12.08 -17.92
N LEU A 59 -9.70 12.17 -19.25
CA LEU A 59 -9.87 13.45 -19.95
C LEU A 59 -11.25 14.05 -19.68
N ALA A 60 -12.31 13.23 -19.66
CA ALA A 60 -13.67 13.69 -19.33
C ALA A 60 -13.77 14.21 -17.88
N LEU A 61 -13.17 13.49 -16.93
CA LEU A 61 -13.22 13.81 -15.49
C LEU A 61 -12.73 15.23 -15.19
N ASN A 62 -11.69 15.68 -15.89
CA ASN A 62 -11.03 16.97 -15.67
C ASN A 62 -11.24 17.96 -16.82
N ALA A 63 -12.12 17.68 -17.79
CA ALA A 63 -12.31 18.50 -18.99
C ALA A 63 -12.62 19.98 -18.70
N ALA A 64 -13.31 20.26 -17.59
CA ALA A 64 -13.66 21.61 -17.16
C ALA A 64 -12.53 22.34 -16.41
N SER A 65 -11.40 21.68 -16.13
CA SER A 65 -10.24 22.32 -15.49
C SER A 65 -9.59 23.34 -16.44
N ARG A 66 -8.94 24.35 -15.87
CA ARG A 66 -8.23 25.36 -16.65
C ARG A 66 -7.12 24.74 -17.49
N PHE A 67 -6.34 23.82 -16.90
CA PHE A 67 -5.31 23.07 -17.61
C PHE A 67 -5.88 22.33 -18.84
N SER A 68 -7.00 21.62 -18.68
CA SER A 68 -7.61 20.92 -19.82
C SER A 68 -8.10 21.87 -20.92
N GLN A 69 -8.60 23.06 -20.56
CA GLN A 69 -9.03 24.07 -21.53
C GLN A 69 -7.85 24.70 -22.27
N GLU A 70 -6.80 25.09 -21.56
CA GLU A 70 -5.58 25.71 -22.11
C GLU A 70 -4.87 24.79 -23.13
N HIS A 71 -4.90 23.48 -22.88
CA HIS A 71 -4.24 22.48 -23.73
C HIS A 71 -5.18 21.77 -24.69
N GLY A 72 -6.47 22.14 -24.71
CA GLY A 72 -7.47 21.52 -25.60
C GLY A 72 -7.66 20.02 -25.36
N LEU A 73 -7.62 19.60 -24.10
CA LEU A 73 -7.79 18.20 -23.69
C LEU A 73 -9.27 17.84 -23.63
N THR A 74 -9.73 17.11 -24.65
CA THR A 74 -11.12 16.65 -24.78
C THR A 74 -11.22 15.14 -24.72
N SER A 75 -12.32 14.60 -24.21
CA SER A 75 -12.56 13.14 -24.11
C SER A 75 -12.61 12.43 -25.46
N THR A 76 -12.75 13.15 -26.57
CA THR A 76 -12.75 12.62 -27.94
C THR A 76 -11.35 12.41 -28.53
N LEU A 77 -10.28 12.82 -27.84
CA LEU A 77 -8.92 12.65 -28.34
C LEU A 77 -8.56 11.16 -28.44
N THR A 78 -7.93 10.80 -29.57
CA THR A 78 -7.20 9.53 -29.69
C THR A 78 -5.88 9.61 -28.91
N PRO A 79 -5.22 8.48 -28.60
CA PRO A 79 -3.87 8.51 -28.03
C PRO A 79 -2.89 9.40 -28.79
N GLN A 80 -2.89 9.32 -30.12
CA GLN A 80 -2.06 10.18 -30.98
C GLN A 80 -2.43 11.67 -30.84
N GLY A 81 -3.74 11.99 -30.86
CA GLY A 81 -4.21 13.35 -30.68
C GLY A 81 -3.84 13.92 -29.29
N PHE A 82 -3.93 13.10 -28.25
CA PHE A 82 -3.50 13.45 -26.89
C PHE A 82 -1.99 13.73 -26.82
N ARG A 83 -1.16 12.86 -27.40
CA ARG A 83 0.30 13.07 -27.49
C ARG A 83 0.68 14.35 -28.24
N ALA A 84 -0.13 14.78 -29.21
CA ALA A 84 0.11 16.02 -29.95
C ALA A 84 -0.25 17.30 -29.15
N ARG A 85 -1.04 17.19 -28.07
CA ARG A 85 -1.43 18.34 -27.22
C ARG A 85 -0.43 18.65 -26.11
N LEU A 86 0.27 17.64 -25.64
CA LEU A 86 1.15 17.75 -24.47
C LEU A 86 2.48 17.08 -24.75
N PRO A 87 3.62 17.69 -24.36
CA PRO A 87 4.88 16.97 -24.31
C PRO A 87 4.85 15.91 -23.21
N ILE A 88 5.92 15.12 -23.12
CA ILE A 88 6.19 14.36 -21.89
C ILE A 88 6.48 15.38 -20.79
N CYS A 89 5.78 15.28 -19.67
CA CYS A 89 5.78 16.29 -18.62
C CYS A 89 6.49 15.76 -17.38
N ASP A 90 7.21 16.62 -16.66
CA ASP A 90 7.70 16.34 -15.32
C ASP A 90 6.93 17.19 -14.27
N TYR A 91 7.38 17.14 -13.02
CA TYR A 91 6.74 17.91 -11.96
C TYR A 91 6.79 19.43 -12.17
N GLU A 92 7.85 19.95 -12.79
CA GLU A 92 8.00 21.39 -13.00
C GLU A 92 6.95 21.92 -13.97
N TYR A 93 6.54 21.12 -14.95
CA TYR A 93 5.44 21.44 -15.85
C TYR A 93 4.12 21.69 -15.10
N PHE A 94 3.85 20.89 -14.06
CA PHE A 94 2.63 20.99 -13.26
C PHE A 94 2.75 21.94 -12.07
N ARG A 95 3.96 22.33 -11.68
CA ARG A 95 4.21 23.16 -10.49
C ARG A 95 3.33 24.40 -10.43
N PRO A 96 3.14 25.22 -11.49
CA PRO A 96 2.28 26.40 -11.42
C PRO A 96 0.82 26.09 -11.06
N TYR A 97 0.30 24.95 -11.52
CA TYR A 97 -1.07 24.51 -11.21
C TYR A 97 -1.16 23.91 -9.80
N ILE A 98 -0.14 23.17 -9.38
CA ILE A 98 -0.06 22.59 -8.04
C ILE A 98 0.02 23.71 -6.98
N GLU A 99 0.78 24.78 -7.23
CA GLU A 99 0.83 25.95 -6.34
C GLU A 99 -0.53 26.62 -6.19
N ARG A 100 -1.32 26.67 -7.27
CA ARG A 100 -2.72 27.16 -7.22
C ARG A 100 -3.63 26.23 -6.41
N LEU A 101 -3.49 24.90 -6.56
CA LEU A 101 -4.22 23.94 -5.74
C LEU A 101 -3.88 24.11 -4.24
N LYS A 102 -2.62 24.39 -3.88
CA LYS A 102 -2.19 24.55 -2.48
C LYS A 102 -2.89 25.72 -1.76
N VAL A 103 -3.27 26.77 -2.50
CA VAL A 103 -4.02 27.93 -2.00
C VAL A 103 -5.54 27.81 -2.21
N GLY A 104 -6.03 26.63 -2.61
CA GLY A 104 -7.46 26.33 -2.70
C GLY A 104 -8.10 26.54 -4.08
N ASP A 105 -7.33 26.95 -5.09
CA ASP A 105 -7.80 27.13 -6.46
C ASP A 105 -7.79 25.81 -7.23
N THR A 106 -8.69 24.90 -6.83
CA THR A 106 -8.80 23.55 -7.40
C THR A 106 -9.14 23.51 -8.90
N PRO A 107 -9.95 24.45 -9.48
CA PRO A 107 -10.22 24.46 -10.92
C PRO A 107 -8.98 24.66 -11.80
N ALA A 108 -7.82 25.02 -11.22
CA ALA A 108 -6.56 25.10 -11.96
C ALA A 108 -6.24 23.77 -12.68
N LEU A 109 -6.44 22.63 -12.00
CA LEU A 109 -6.04 21.31 -12.51
C LEU A 109 -7.16 20.27 -12.50
N LEU A 110 -8.21 20.47 -11.68
CA LEU A 110 -9.23 19.46 -11.41
C LEU A 110 -10.61 19.88 -11.91
N GLY A 111 -11.38 18.91 -12.40
CA GLY A 111 -12.80 19.10 -12.71
C GLY A 111 -13.66 19.27 -11.44
N PRO A 112 -14.88 19.83 -11.58
CA PRO A 112 -15.74 20.16 -10.44
C PRO A 112 -16.16 18.96 -9.59
N GLU A 113 -16.28 17.78 -10.20
CA GLU A 113 -16.66 16.54 -9.50
C GLU A 113 -15.46 15.82 -8.85
N ASN A 114 -14.24 16.24 -9.20
CA ASN A 114 -13.00 15.57 -8.80
C ASN A 114 -12.32 16.30 -7.64
N ARG A 115 -12.89 16.15 -6.45
CA ARG A 115 -12.49 16.91 -5.26
C ARG A 115 -11.09 16.52 -4.76
N LEU A 116 -10.25 17.53 -4.52
CA LEU A 116 -8.98 17.40 -3.81
C LEU A 116 -9.20 17.01 -2.34
N LEU A 117 -8.51 15.97 -1.87
CA LEU A 117 -8.60 15.46 -0.49
C LEU A 117 -7.37 15.81 0.34
N MET A 118 -6.19 15.66 -0.26
CA MET A 118 -4.90 15.92 0.38
C MET A 118 -3.81 16.05 -0.69
N PHE A 119 -2.61 16.42 -0.27
CA PHE A 119 -1.39 16.17 -1.03
C PHE A 119 -0.61 15.02 -0.39
N THR A 120 -0.20 14.05 -1.21
CA THR A 120 0.84 13.11 -0.81
C THR A 120 2.20 13.67 -1.22
N LEU A 121 3.20 13.50 -0.37
CA LEU A 121 4.54 14.04 -0.62
C LEU A 121 5.41 12.95 -1.22
N SER A 122 6.03 13.22 -2.37
CA SER A 122 7.11 12.36 -2.88
C SER A 122 8.47 13.01 -2.66
N SER A 123 9.42 12.19 -2.19
CA SER A 123 10.82 12.54 -2.00
C SER A 123 11.52 12.56 -3.37
N GLY A 124 11.26 13.60 -4.15
CA GLY A 124 12.06 13.89 -5.34
C GLY A 124 13.50 14.25 -4.95
N THR A 125 14.43 14.13 -5.90
CA THR A 125 15.86 14.48 -5.74
C THR A 125 16.14 15.99 -5.68
N THR A 126 15.09 16.83 -5.74
CA THR A 126 15.14 18.28 -5.57
C THR A 126 14.94 18.67 -4.11
N SER A 127 15.51 19.81 -3.69
CA SER A 127 15.42 20.31 -2.30
C SER A 127 13.99 20.51 -1.79
N ASP A 128 13.02 20.68 -2.69
CA ASP A 128 11.61 20.83 -2.37
C ASP A 128 10.82 19.53 -2.61
N SER A 129 10.01 19.13 -1.62
CA SER A 129 9.11 18.00 -1.73
C SER A 129 8.04 18.23 -2.82
N LYS A 130 7.77 17.19 -3.63
CA LYS A 130 6.71 17.24 -4.64
C LYS A 130 5.34 17.02 -3.99
N PHE A 131 4.41 17.93 -4.24
CA PHE A 131 3.02 17.86 -3.76
C PHE A 131 2.15 17.19 -4.81
N ILE A 132 1.95 15.88 -4.68
CA ILE A 132 1.11 15.12 -5.60
C ILE A 132 -0.35 15.18 -5.13
N PRO A 133 -1.29 15.70 -5.94
CA PRO A 133 -2.69 15.78 -5.55
C PRO A 133 -3.29 14.39 -5.35
N VAL A 134 -4.08 14.21 -4.29
CA VAL A 134 -4.89 13.02 -4.07
C VAL A 134 -6.34 13.44 -4.10
N THR A 135 -7.09 12.99 -5.11
CA THR A 135 -8.50 13.31 -5.29
C THR A 135 -9.42 12.20 -4.83
N THR A 136 -10.73 12.45 -4.83
CA THR A 136 -11.76 11.43 -4.56
C THR A 136 -11.68 10.26 -5.52
N GLN A 137 -11.50 10.51 -6.82
CA GLN A 137 -11.36 9.46 -7.82
C GLN A 137 -10.04 8.71 -7.63
N PHE A 138 -8.92 9.41 -7.43
CA PHE A 138 -7.62 8.80 -7.20
C PHE A 138 -7.61 7.84 -6.00
N LEU A 139 -8.21 8.25 -4.88
CA LEU A 139 -8.33 7.39 -3.72
C LEU A 139 -9.21 6.16 -4.00
N SER A 140 -10.28 6.30 -4.78
CA SER A 140 -11.13 5.18 -5.18
C SER A 140 -10.34 4.17 -6.01
N ASP A 141 -9.60 4.65 -7.00
CA ASP A 141 -8.71 3.86 -7.87
C ASP A 141 -7.65 3.12 -7.05
N TYR A 142 -6.94 3.85 -6.17
CA TYR A 142 -5.92 3.29 -5.27
C TYR A 142 -6.49 2.18 -4.37
N ARG A 143 -7.68 2.39 -3.80
CA ARG A 143 -8.34 1.38 -2.94
C ARG A 143 -8.78 0.16 -3.73
N ARG A 144 -9.20 0.34 -4.98
CA ARG A 144 -9.59 -0.78 -5.86
C ARG A 144 -8.42 -1.72 -6.11
N GLY A 145 -7.23 -1.18 -6.43
CA GLY A 145 -6.02 -1.99 -6.61
C GLY A 145 -5.65 -2.80 -5.36
N TRP A 146 -5.72 -2.17 -4.18
CA TRP A 146 -5.50 -2.86 -2.90
C TRP A 146 -6.54 -3.94 -2.57
N GLN A 147 -7.79 -3.74 -2.99
CA GLN A 147 -8.83 -4.74 -2.81
C GLN A 147 -8.60 -5.97 -3.69
N ILE A 148 -8.24 -5.77 -4.97
CA ILE A 148 -7.89 -6.84 -5.91
C ILE A 148 -6.68 -7.64 -5.37
N TRP A 149 -5.60 -6.93 -5.01
CA TRP A 149 -4.43 -7.55 -4.38
C TRP A 149 -4.82 -8.33 -3.10
N GLY A 150 -5.63 -7.71 -2.24
CA GLY A 150 -6.03 -8.27 -0.97
C GLY A 150 -6.86 -9.54 -1.12
N VAL A 151 -7.84 -9.58 -2.02
CA VAL A 151 -8.65 -10.78 -2.20
C VAL A 151 -7.82 -11.94 -2.72
N GLN A 152 -6.87 -11.69 -3.63
CA GLN A 152 -5.96 -12.72 -4.12
C GLN A 152 -5.04 -13.25 -3.01
N ALA A 153 -4.57 -12.38 -2.10
CA ALA A 153 -3.72 -12.79 -0.97
C ALA A 153 -4.49 -13.68 0.01
N TYR A 154 -5.73 -13.31 0.33
CA TYR A 154 -6.59 -14.08 1.22
C TYR A 154 -7.13 -15.37 0.58
N ASP A 155 -7.30 -15.41 -0.74
CA ASP A 155 -7.70 -16.62 -1.47
C ASP A 155 -6.53 -17.62 -1.58
N ALA A 156 -5.30 -17.13 -1.77
CA ALA A 156 -4.09 -17.96 -1.71
C ALA A 156 -3.83 -18.52 -0.30
N ARG A 157 -4.30 -17.81 0.75
CA ARG A 157 -4.13 -18.20 2.16
C ARG A 157 -5.43 -18.02 2.95
N PRO A 158 -6.38 -18.97 2.84
CA PRO A 158 -7.67 -18.87 3.52
C PRO A 158 -7.57 -18.74 5.05
N GLY A 159 -6.47 -19.21 5.66
CA GLY A 159 -6.18 -19.08 7.08
C GLY A 159 -6.07 -17.63 7.57
N LEU A 160 -5.79 -16.68 6.67
CA LEU A 160 -5.76 -15.24 6.98
C LEU A 160 -7.14 -14.69 7.38
N ASN A 161 -8.24 -15.31 6.95
CA ASN A 161 -9.60 -14.82 7.23
C ASN A 161 -9.93 -14.72 8.73
N HIS A 162 -9.29 -15.55 9.56
CA HIS A 162 -9.50 -15.60 11.02
C HIS A 162 -8.37 -14.92 11.80
N LYS A 163 -7.40 -14.31 11.11
CA LYS A 163 -6.20 -13.72 11.70
C LYS A 163 -6.27 -12.20 11.70
N ASN A 164 -5.35 -11.56 12.39
CA ASN A 164 -5.19 -10.12 12.42
C ASN A 164 -4.01 -9.71 11.53
N MET A 165 -4.01 -8.44 11.13
CA MET A 165 -2.94 -7.84 10.35
C MET A 165 -2.18 -6.81 11.18
N LEU A 166 -0.86 -6.92 11.18
CA LEU A 166 0.03 -5.87 11.64
C LEU A 166 0.40 -5.03 10.42
N GLN A 167 -0.20 -3.85 10.29
CA GLN A 167 0.16 -2.87 9.27
C GLN A 167 0.93 -1.72 9.90
N VAL A 168 2.11 -1.41 9.36
CA VAL A 168 2.81 -0.17 9.67
C VAL A 168 2.36 0.89 8.66
N THR A 169 1.87 2.03 9.15
CA THR A 169 1.41 3.15 8.32
C THR A 169 1.83 4.49 8.92
N SER A 170 1.86 5.53 8.10
CA SER A 170 2.25 6.89 8.47
C SER A 170 1.05 7.83 8.37
N ASP A 171 1.12 8.95 9.08
CA ASP A 171 0.02 9.90 9.09
C ASP A 171 -0.20 10.51 7.70
N TYR A 172 -1.47 10.69 7.34
CA TYR A 172 -1.89 11.35 6.12
C TYR A 172 -1.98 12.87 6.27
N SER A 173 -2.01 13.38 7.50
CA SER A 173 -2.13 14.82 7.80
C SER A 173 -1.01 15.26 8.73
N ARG A 174 0.24 15.23 8.23
CA ARG A 174 1.43 15.65 8.99
C ARG A 174 1.48 17.17 9.18
N PHE A 175 1.05 17.90 8.17
CA PHE A 175 0.85 19.35 8.19
C PHE A 175 -0.26 19.71 7.20
N GLN A 176 -0.57 21.00 7.09
CA GLN A 176 -1.57 21.51 6.16
C GLN A 176 -0.99 22.64 5.31
N THR A 177 -1.52 22.82 4.10
CA THR A 177 -1.27 24.03 3.31
C THR A 177 -1.92 25.25 3.96
N GLU A 178 -1.64 26.45 3.45
CA GLU A 178 -2.29 27.69 3.90
C GLU A 178 -3.83 27.65 3.76
N ALA A 179 -4.34 26.92 2.74
CA ALA A 179 -5.76 26.70 2.55
C ALA A 179 -6.34 25.57 3.43
N GLY A 180 -5.57 25.04 4.39
CA GLY A 180 -6.00 23.97 5.30
C GLY A 180 -6.05 22.57 4.66
N ILE A 181 -5.40 22.37 3.50
CA ILE A 181 -5.41 21.08 2.80
C ILE A 181 -4.39 20.14 3.45
N PRO A 182 -4.76 18.93 3.89
CA PRO A 182 -3.82 17.99 4.51
C PRO A 182 -2.66 17.60 3.61
N CYS A 183 -1.48 17.45 4.19
CA CYS A 183 -0.26 16.98 3.53
C CYS A 183 0.35 15.80 4.31
N GLY A 184 0.60 14.68 3.64
CA GLY A 184 1.15 13.49 4.29
C GLY A 184 1.28 12.28 3.38
N ASN A 185 0.91 11.09 3.87
CA ASN A 185 1.04 9.84 3.14
C ASN A 185 -0.32 9.28 2.70
N ILE A 186 -0.47 8.94 1.42
CA ILE A 186 -1.72 8.32 0.91
C ILE A 186 -2.07 6.99 1.59
N SER A 187 -1.07 6.18 1.94
CA SER A 187 -1.28 4.91 2.66
C SER A 187 -1.97 5.12 4.01
N GLY A 188 -1.69 6.25 4.68
CA GLY A 188 -2.39 6.68 5.89
C GLY A 188 -3.86 7.00 5.63
N LEU A 189 -4.15 7.74 4.55
CA LEU A 189 -5.51 8.14 4.19
C LEU A 189 -6.36 6.92 3.85
N ALA A 190 -5.81 5.99 3.08
CA ALA A 190 -6.47 4.74 2.71
C ALA A 190 -6.89 3.92 3.93
N VAL A 191 -6.02 3.84 4.96
CA VAL A 191 -6.32 3.17 6.24
C VAL A 191 -7.35 3.96 7.05
N ALA A 192 -7.18 5.27 7.18
CA ALA A 192 -8.09 6.14 7.92
C ALA A 192 -9.52 6.07 7.36
N MET A 193 -9.68 5.91 6.04
CA MET A 193 -10.98 5.85 5.38
C MET A 193 -11.59 4.43 5.31
N GLN A 194 -10.99 3.43 5.96
CA GLN A 194 -11.57 2.09 6.06
C GLN A 194 -12.84 2.08 6.93
N ARG A 195 -13.80 1.22 6.56
CA ARG A 195 -15.02 0.97 7.33
C ARG A 195 -14.65 0.40 8.71
N ALA A 196 -15.42 0.74 9.74
CA ALA A 196 -15.16 0.29 11.11
C ALA A 196 -14.99 -1.23 11.24
N VAL A 197 -15.79 -2.01 10.50
CA VAL A 197 -15.70 -3.48 10.48
C VAL A 197 -14.31 -3.99 10.04
N VAL A 198 -13.69 -3.33 9.06
CA VAL A 198 -12.37 -3.70 8.53
C VAL A 198 -11.27 -3.33 9.52
N ARG A 199 -11.43 -2.20 10.24
CA ARG A 199 -10.47 -1.76 11.28
C ARG A 199 -10.31 -2.78 12.42
N PHE A 200 -11.28 -3.67 12.65
CA PHE A 200 -11.16 -4.76 13.64
C PHE A 200 -10.23 -5.91 13.21
N LEU A 201 -9.79 -5.94 11.95
CA LEU A 201 -8.76 -6.87 11.48
C LEU A 201 -7.35 -6.38 11.84
N TYR A 202 -7.20 -5.10 12.16
CA TYR A 202 -5.92 -4.46 12.41
C TYR A 202 -5.53 -4.57 13.88
N THR A 203 -4.34 -5.10 14.14
CA THR A 203 -3.76 -5.11 15.48
C THR A 203 -3.38 -3.70 15.92
N ILE A 204 -2.77 -2.94 14.99
CA ILE A 204 -2.25 -1.59 15.20
C ILE A 204 -3.32 -0.55 14.81
N PRO A 205 -3.88 0.21 15.76
CA PRO A 205 -4.86 1.25 15.44
C PRO A 205 -4.21 2.45 14.73
N PHE A 206 -4.96 3.12 13.86
CA PHE A 206 -4.46 4.26 13.06
C PHE A 206 -3.85 5.39 13.91
N VAL A 207 -4.31 5.61 15.15
CA VAL A 207 -3.77 6.64 16.05
C VAL A 207 -2.26 6.48 16.32
N VAL A 208 -1.71 5.25 16.20
CA VAL A 208 -0.27 4.99 16.32
C VAL A 208 0.53 5.66 15.20
N SER A 209 -0.08 5.90 14.03
CA SER A 209 0.57 6.57 12.91
C SER A 209 0.90 8.05 13.19
N LYS A 210 0.21 8.66 14.16
CA LYS A 210 0.42 10.05 14.63
C LYS A 210 1.64 10.21 15.55
N ILE A 211 2.30 9.11 15.94
CA ILE A 211 3.53 9.18 16.75
C ILE A 211 4.68 9.60 15.81
N GLU A 212 5.20 10.81 16.00
CA GLU A 212 6.25 11.38 15.15
C GLU A 212 7.62 10.73 15.36
N ASN A 213 8.00 10.48 16.62
CA ASN A 213 9.28 9.85 16.93
C ASN A 213 9.30 8.39 16.42
N PRO A 214 10.21 8.04 15.48
CA PRO A 214 10.20 6.71 14.86
C PRO A 214 10.40 5.57 15.84
N LEU A 215 11.31 5.73 16.81
CA LEU A 215 11.59 4.70 17.82
C LEU A 215 10.38 4.49 18.74
N ALA A 216 9.75 5.57 19.22
CA ALA A 216 8.54 5.47 20.05
C ALA A 216 7.37 4.83 19.28
N LYS A 217 7.24 5.14 17.99
CA LYS A 217 6.24 4.52 17.11
C LYS A 217 6.49 3.02 16.96
N TYR A 218 7.72 2.59 16.67
CA TYR A 218 8.06 1.17 16.56
C TYR A 218 7.91 0.43 17.89
N TYR A 219 8.30 1.05 19.00
CA TYR A 219 8.07 0.49 20.32
C TYR A 219 6.58 0.27 20.58
N MET A 220 5.73 1.25 20.27
CA MET A 220 4.28 1.12 20.39
C MET A 220 3.72 0.01 19.48
N ILE A 221 4.21 -0.09 18.24
CA ILE A 221 3.81 -1.15 17.31
C ILE A 221 4.17 -2.52 17.87
N LEU A 222 5.40 -2.71 18.37
CA LEU A 222 5.84 -3.96 18.99
C LEU A 222 5.05 -4.26 20.26
N ARG A 223 4.82 -3.26 21.12
CA ARG A 223 4.06 -3.42 22.36
C ARG A 223 2.64 -3.92 22.12
N LEU A 224 1.98 -3.44 21.06
CA LEU A 224 0.64 -3.89 20.66
C LEU A 224 0.69 -5.21 19.88
N GLY A 225 1.66 -5.37 18.98
CA GLY A 225 1.81 -6.53 18.10
C GLY A 225 2.22 -7.79 18.85
N LEU A 226 3.21 -7.70 19.74
CA LEU A 226 3.66 -8.83 20.56
C LEU A 226 2.58 -9.28 21.55
N ALA A 227 1.68 -8.38 21.97
CA ALA A 227 0.52 -8.70 22.82
C ALA A 227 -0.59 -9.50 22.08
N ASP A 228 -0.53 -9.54 20.74
CA ASP A 228 -1.49 -10.22 19.86
C ASP A 228 -0.83 -11.47 19.24
N ASP A 229 -1.23 -12.64 19.73
CA ASP A 229 -0.77 -13.95 19.22
C ASP A 229 -1.53 -14.41 17.97
N ASN A 230 -2.50 -13.61 17.49
CA ASN A 230 -3.34 -13.93 16.34
C ASN A 230 -2.97 -13.16 15.06
N ILE A 231 -1.77 -12.57 14.98
CA ILE A 231 -1.28 -11.96 13.74
C ILE A 231 -0.97 -13.05 12.72
N GLY A 232 -1.55 -12.90 11.52
CA GLY A 232 -1.35 -13.79 10.37
C GLY A 232 -0.65 -13.12 9.19
N LEU A 233 -0.75 -11.79 9.10
CA LEU A 233 -0.16 -10.99 8.04
C LEU A 233 0.58 -9.80 8.65
N ILE A 234 1.84 -9.63 8.26
CA ILE A 234 2.60 -8.40 8.52
C ILE A 234 2.73 -7.67 7.19
N THR A 235 2.34 -6.39 7.18
CA THR A 235 2.43 -5.56 5.98
C THR A 235 3.07 -4.21 6.28
N THR A 236 4.08 -3.86 5.50
CA THR A 236 4.75 -2.56 5.51
C THR A 236 5.33 -2.32 4.13
N ALA A 237 5.44 -1.07 3.69
CA ALA A 237 5.90 -0.79 2.33
C ALA A 237 7.35 -1.28 2.13
N ASN A 238 8.29 -0.77 2.95
CA ASN A 238 9.71 -1.11 2.82
C ASN A 238 10.09 -2.27 3.76
N PRO A 239 10.76 -3.34 3.26
CA PRO A 239 11.24 -4.46 4.07
C PRO A 239 12.20 -4.06 5.19
N SER A 240 12.95 -2.97 5.06
CA SER A 240 13.81 -2.44 6.13
C SER A 240 13.05 -2.10 7.41
N THR A 241 11.76 -1.74 7.32
CA THR A 241 10.92 -1.51 8.51
C THR A 241 10.75 -2.79 9.32
N VAL A 242 10.62 -3.95 8.67
CA VAL A 242 10.51 -5.24 9.37
C VAL A 242 11.80 -5.56 10.11
N ILE A 243 12.96 -5.26 9.49
CA ILE A 243 14.27 -5.42 10.10
C ILE A 243 14.42 -4.49 11.31
N GLN A 244 14.04 -3.22 11.18
CA GLN A 244 14.06 -2.26 12.29
C GLN A 244 13.17 -2.69 13.46
N LEU A 245 11.99 -3.26 13.17
CA LEU A 245 11.13 -3.86 14.20
C LEU A 245 11.80 -5.06 14.88
N ALA A 246 12.48 -5.93 14.13
CA ALA A 246 13.21 -7.06 14.69
C ALA A 246 14.35 -6.61 15.60
N THR A 247 15.18 -5.66 15.13
CA THR A 247 16.29 -5.10 15.91
C THR A 247 15.79 -4.45 17.20
N LEU A 248 14.73 -3.63 17.12
CA LEU A 248 14.18 -2.98 18.31
C LEU A 248 13.51 -3.97 19.26
N ALA A 249 12.85 -5.01 18.73
CA ALA A 249 12.24 -6.04 19.56
C ALA A 249 13.28 -6.77 20.41
N ASP A 250 14.44 -7.08 19.85
CA ASP A 250 15.52 -7.71 20.60
C ASP A 250 16.17 -6.74 21.61
N ALA A 251 16.44 -5.50 21.18
CA ALA A 251 17.06 -4.49 22.04
C ALA A 251 16.20 -4.09 23.25
N GLU A 252 14.88 -4.21 23.14
CA GLU A 252 13.92 -3.81 24.17
C GLU A 252 13.09 -4.97 24.71
N LYS A 253 13.53 -6.21 24.54
CA LYS A 253 12.74 -7.41 24.86
C LYS A 253 12.27 -7.45 26.31
N GLU A 254 13.13 -7.11 27.28
CA GLU A 254 12.79 -7.12 28.70
C GLU A 254 11.71 -6.07 29.00
N SER A 255 11.87 -4.85 28.45
CA SER A 255 10.89 -3.76 28.60
C SER A 255 9.54 -4.14 27.98
N LEU A 256 9.55 -4.67 26.76
CA LEU A 256 8.34 -5.07 26.02
C LEU A 256 7.58 -6.19 26.75
N ILE A 257 8.28 -7.22 27.21
CA ILE A 257 7.69 -8.35 27.94
C ILE A 257 7.06 -7.87 29.25
N ARG A 258 7.78 -7.06 30.03
CA ARG A 258 7.29 -6.49 31.29
C ARG A 258 6.04 -5.65 31.06
N ASP A 259 6.09 -4.75 30.07
CA ASP A 259 4.95 -3.89 29.75
C ASP A 259 3.71 -4.69 29.34
N ILE A 260 3.87 -5.80 28.62
CA ILE A 260 2.79 -6.74 28.27
C ILE A 260 2.25 -7.46 29.52
N ALA A 261 3.13 -7.89 30.42
CA ALA A 261 2.75 -8.57 31.65
C ALA A 261 1.92 -7.66 32.57
N ASP A 262 2.37 -6.42 32.76
CA ASP A 262 1.85 -5.48 33.74
C ASP A 262 0.77 -4.55 33.21
N GLY A 263 0.61 -4.50 31.88
CA GLY A 263 -0.35 -3.62 31.24
C GLY A 263 0.13 -2.17 31.24
N THR A 264 1.43 -1.96 31.09
CA THR A 264 2.07 -0.64 31.12
C THR A 264 2.68 -0.28 29.77
N LEU A 265 3.25 0.92 29.70
CA LEU A 265 4.03 1.41 28.58
C LEU A 265 5.23 2.20 29.12
N SER A 266 6.42 1.81 28.71
CA SER A 266 7.69 2.42 29.09
C SER A 266 7.69 3.94 28.90
N GLU A 267 8.22 4.65 29.89
CA GLU A 267 8.37 6.11 29.89
C GLU A 267 9.55 6.58 29.04
N ARG A 268 10.48 5.68 28.68
CA ARG A 268 11.62 5.98 27.79
C ARG A 268 11.19 6.44 26.41
N PHE A 269 10.00 6.05 25.97
CA PHE A 269 9.47 6.36 24.65
C PHE A 269 8.38 7.44 24.77
N PRO A 270 8.66 8.69 24.34
CA PRO A 270 7.70 9.76 24.43
C PRO A 270 6.53 9.48 23.49
N VAL A 271 5.33 9.46 24.05
CA VAL A 271 4.07 9.28 23.32
C VAL A 271 3.07 10.27 23.87
N HIS A 272 2.49 11.10 23.00
CA HIS A 272 1.51 12.12 23.37
C HIS A 272 0.32 11.53 24.15
N SER A 273 -0.21 12.33 25.08
CA SER A 273 -1.31 11.93 25.97
C SER A 273 -2.57 11.50 25.22
N GLU A 274 -2.92 12.16 24.10
CA GLU A 274 -4.05 11.79 23.25
C GLU A 274 -3.95 10.34 22.75
N VAL A 275 -2.77 9.96 22.23
CA VAL A 275 -2.50 8.60 21.74
C VAL A 275 -2.60 7.60 22.90
N ARG A 276 -2.03 7.92 24.07
CA ARG A 276 -2.10 7.07 25.27
C ARG A 276 -3.54 6.87 25.74
N GLN A 277 -4.36 7.93 25.75
CA GLN A 277 -5.77 7.87 26.15
C GLN A 277 -6.59 6.98 25.22
N VAL A 278 -6.44 7.13 23.90
CA VAL A 278 -7.14 6.29 22.91
C VAL A 278 -6.75 4.81 23.06
N LEU A 279 -5.48 4.54 23.40
CA LEU A 279 -4.95 3.17 23.53
C LEU A 279 -5.05 2.59 24.95
N ALA A 280 -5.48 3.36 25.95
CA ALA A 280 -5.46 2.98 27.36
C ALA A 280 -6.12 1.61 27.61
N ARG A 281 -7.29 1.35 27.01
CA ARG A 281 -7.99 0.06 27.16
C ARG A 281 -7.18 -1.13 26.62
N LYS A 282 -6.41 -0.94 25.55
CA LYS A 282 -5.55 -1.98 24.96
C LYS A 282 -4.26 -2.16 25.77
N LEU A 283 -3.66 -1.06 26.21
CA LEU A 283 -2.39 -1.05 26.95
C LEU A 283 -2.56 -1.59 28.38
N ASN A 284 -3.57 -1.12 29.10
CA ASN A 284 -3.81 -1.44 30.52
C ASN A 284 -4.22 -2.90 30.77
N ARG A 285 -4.48 -3.67 29.71
CA ARG A 285 -4.81 -5.08 29.83
C ARG A 285 -3.54 -5.90 30.07
N ARG A 286 -3.40 -6.39 31.30
CA ARG A 286 -2.38 -7.37 31.71
C ARG A 286 -2.49 -8.66 30.91
N ARG A 287 -1.39 -9.11 30.31
CA ARG A 287 -1.31 -10.35 29.54
C ARG A 287 -0.13 -11.22 29.99
N ARG A 288 -0.11 -11.58 31.28
CA ARG A 288 0.95 -12.40 31.89
C ARG A 288 1.21 -13.73 31.17
N GLN A 289 0.16 -14.41 30.70
CA GLN A 289 0.34 -15.65 29.91
C GLN A 289 1.10 -15.39 28.61
N ARG A 290 0.78 -14.29 27.92
CA ARG A 290 1.47 -13.92 26.69
C ARG A 290 2.91 -13.50 26.96
N ALA A 291 3.17 -12.76 28.03
CA ALA A 291 4.52 -12.42 28.45
C ALA A 291 5.37 -13.67 28.69
N ARG A 292 4.85 -14.69 29.40
CA ARG A 292 5.54 -15.98 29.60
C ARG A 292 5.85 -16.72 28.30
N GLN A 293 4.96 -16.65 27.31
CA GLN A 293 5.23 -17.23 25.98
C GLN A 293 6.39 -16.52 25.29
N LEU A 294 6.47 -15.20 25.42
CA LEU A 294 7.57 -14.39 24.86
C LEU A 294 8.89 -14.66 25.62
N GLU A 295 8.84 -14.80 26.93
CA GLU A 295 9.99 -15.22 27.76
C GLU A 295 10.53 -16.58 27.29
N ALA A 296 9.66 -17.56 27.04
CA ALA A 296 10.07 -18.87 26.52
C ALA A 296 10.71 -18.79 25.12
N VAL A 297 10.29 -17.84 24.28
CA VAL A 297 10.96 -17.57 23.00
C VAL A 297 12.37 -17.03 23.24
N VAL A 298 12.52 -16.06 24.13
CA VAL A 298 13.84 -15.49 24.47
C VAL A 298 14.76 -16.55 25.10
N GLU A 299 14.25 -17.38 26.02
CA GLU A 299 15.03 -18.46 26.64
C GLU A 299 15.54 -19.47 25.62
N LYS A 300 14.71 -19.82 24.63
CA LYS A 300 15.08 -20.79 23.60
C LYS A 300 16.02 -20.22 22.53
N TRP A 301 15.85 -18.96 22.15
CA TRP A 301 16.52 -18.37 20.98
C TRP A 301 17.50 -17.23 21.30
N GLY A 302 17.59 -16.80 22.55
CA GLY A 302 18.39 -15.65 23.02
C GLY A 302 17.81 -14.27 22.68
N THR A 303 16.81 -14.20 21.80
CA THR A 303 16.23 -12.98 21.23
C THR A 303 14.73 -13.13 21.00
N LEU A 304 14.00 -12.01 20.88
CA LEU A 304 12.62 -12.00 20.41
C LEU A 304 12.57 -12.17 18.88
N ARG A 305 12.84 -13.38 18.38
CA ARG A 305 12.70 -13.66 16.95
C ARG A 305 11.25 -13.50 16.48
N LEU A 306 11.04 -12.64 15.51
CA LEU A 306 9.71 -12.23 15.06
C LEU A 306 8.89 -13.37 14.44
N ASP A 307 9.56 -14.36 13.83
CA ASP A 307 8.90 -15.53 13.26
C ASP A 307 8.42 -16.53 14.32
N GLN A 308 9.01 -16.49 15.52
CA GLN A 308 8.66 -17.36 16.64
C GLN A 308 7.63 -16.73 17.57
N VAL A 309 7.60 -15.40 17.69
CA VAL A 309 6.63 -14.72 18.56
C VAL A 309 5.21 -14.81 18.02
N TRP A 310 4.99 -14.87 16.70
CA TRP A 310 3.66 -14.98 16.09
C TRP A 310 3.40 -16.39 15.54
N PRO A 311 2.88 -17.33 16.34
CA PRO A 311 2.70 -18.72 15.93
C PRO A 311 1.70 -18.92 14.79
N ARG A 312 0.89 -17.90 14.50
CA ARG A 312 -0.13 -17.89 13.46
C ARG A 312 0.29 -17.11 12.21
N LEU A 313 1.50 -16.57 12.13
CA LEU A 313 2.00 -15.84 10.96
C LEU A 313 1.98 -16.75 9.73
N GLU A 314 1.42 -16.27 8.62
CA GLU A 314 1.31 -17.01 7.36
C GLU A 314 1.93 -16.26 6.17
N GLN A 315 2.10 -14.94 6.25
CA GLN A 315 2.58 -14.15 5.12
C GLN A 315 3.19 -12.82 5.57
N LEU A 316 4.21 -12.40 4.82
CA LEU A 316 4.69 -11.02 4.79
C LEU A 316 4.24 -10.35 3.50
N ALA A 317 3.88 -9.07 3.57
CA ALA A 317 3.60 -8.24 2.41
C ALA A 317 4.46 -6.97 2.46
N VAL A 318 5.46 -6.90 1.58
CA VAL A 318 6.45 -5.81 1.48
C VAL A 318 6.88 -5.65 0.03
N TRP A 319 7.46 -4.51 -0.35
CA TRP A 319 8.12 -4.38 -1.65
C TRP A 319 9.34 -5.29 -1.77
N MET A 320 9.43 -5.99 -2.90
CA MET A 320 10.51 -6.87 -3.29
C MET A 320 11.31 -6.31 -4.47
N GLY A 321 10.68 -5.49 -5.32
CA GLY A 321 11.31 -4.86 -6.49
C GLY A 321 12.29 -3.72 -6.16
N GLY A 322 13.14 -3.38 -7.13
CA GLY A 322 14.07 -2.24 -7.07
C GLY A 322 15.07 -2.33 -5.90
N SER A 323 15.36 -1.18 -5.28
CA SER A 323 16.28 -1.09 -4.14
C SER A 323 15.79 -1.83 -2.89
N CYS A 324 14.49 -2.09 -2.77
CA CYS A 324 13.92 -2.85 -1.65
C CYS A 324 14.37 -4.32 -1.66
N GLY A 325 14.67 -4.87 -2.84
CA GLY A 325 15.16 -6.25 -3.00
C GLY A 325 16.43 -6.55 -2.21
N ALA A 326 17.28 -5.54 -1.97
CA ALA A 326 18.52 -5.68 -1.21
C ALA A 326 18.30 -6.09 0.26
N TYR A 327 17.11 -5.85 0.83
CA TYR A 327 16.78 -6.22 2.21
C TYR A 327 16.18 -7.62 2.34
N LEU A 328 15.79 -8.27 1.23
CA LEU A 328 15.14 -9.58 1.27
C LEU A 328 15.99 -10.67 1.94
N PRO A 329 17.33 -10.73 1.74
CA PRO A 329 18.16 -11.70 2.48
C PRO A 329 18.07 -11.55 4.01
N ALA A 330 18.03 -10.31 4.52
CA ALA A 330 17.89 -10.06 5.95
C ALA A 330 16.47 -10.36 6.46
N VAL A 331 15.44 -10.11 5.65
CA VAL A 331 14.08 -10.58 5.95
C VAL A 331 14.04 -12.11 6.01
N ARG A 332 14.70 -12.81 5.09
CA ARG A 332 14.81 -14.28 5.08
C ARG A 332 15.57 -14.82 6.28
N GLN A 333 16.62 -14.15 6.74
CA GLN A 333 17.31 -14.53 7.98
C GLN A 333 16.37 -14.47 9.20
N GLN A 334 15.46 -13.49 9.23
CA GLN A 334 14.53 -13.29 10.35
C GLN A 334 13.30 -14.22 10.29
N PHE A 335 12.77 -14.51 9.10
CA PHE A 335 11.51 -15.26 8.93
C PHE A 335 11.66 -16.66 8.32
N GLY A 336 12.85 -17.00 7.84
CA GLY A 336 13.12 -18.21 7.08
C GLY A 336 12.36 -18.26 5.76
N ASP A 337 12.41 -19.43 5.12
CA ASP A 337 11.71 -19.68 3.85
C ASP A 337 10.28 -20.17 4.05
N ARG A 338 9.91 -20.48 5.30
CA ARG A 338 8.55 -20.95 5.64
C ARG A 338 7.50 -19.86 5.45
N ILE A 339 7.85 -18.59 5.70
CA ILE A 339 6.91 -17.48 5.59
C ILE A 339 7.04 -16.85 4.19
N PRO A 340 6.04 -17.02 3.32
CA PRO A 340 6.07 -16.45 1.99
C PRO A 340 5.95 -14.92 2.04
N ILE A 341 6.65 -14.26 1.12
CA ILE A 341 6.61 -12.82 0.90
C ILE A 341 5.78 -12.55 -0.35
N ARG A 342 4.84 -11.61 -0.26
CA ARG A 342 4.08 -11.11 -1.40
C ARG A 342 4.43 -9.64 -1.65
N ASP A 343 4.79 -9.33 -2.88
CA ASP A 343 5.02 -7.95 -3.28
C ASP A 343 3.71 -7.13 -3.22
N HIS A 344 3.81 -5.85 -2.87
CA HIS A 344 2.68 -4.91 -2.89
C HIS A 344 2.27 -4.50 -4.30
N GLY A 345 3.17 -4.61 -5.27
CA GLY A 345 3.13 -4.02 -6.58
C GLY A 345 3.88 -2.71 -6.65
N LEU A 346 4.28 -2.34 -7.86
CA LEU A 346 4.84 -1.03 -8.16
C LEU A 346 3.78 0.03 -7.92
N SER A 347 4.06 0.95 -7.00
CA SER A 347 3.21 2.08 -6.67
C SER A 347 4.06 3.25 -6.19
N ALA A 348 3.70 4.44 -6.66
CA ALA A 348 4.29 5.70 -6.27
C ALA A 348 3.21 6.62 -5.66
N SER A 349 3.61 7.84 -5.29
CA SER A 349 2.67 8.89 -4.88
C SER A 349 1.72 9.27 -6.01
N GLU A 350 2.21 9.16 -7.25
CA GLU A 350 1.53 9.51 -8.49
C GLU A 350 0.51 8.48 -8.96
N GLY A 351 0.59 7.23 -8.50
CA GLY A 351 -0.33 6.17 -8.93
C GLY A 351 0.09 4.78 -8.50
N ARG A 352 -0.79 3.81 -8.74
CA ARG A 352 -0.44 2.38 -8.68
C ARG A 352 -0.23 1.89 -10.11
N MET A 353 0.89 1.22 -10.35
CA MET A 353 1.27 0.75 -11.68
C MET A 353 1.01 -0.74 -11.84
N THR A 354 1.24 -1.58 -10.83
CA THR A 354 1.07 -3.04 -10.98
C THR A 354 0.30 -3.71 -9.84
N ILE A 355 -0.27 -4.88 -10.15
CA ILE A 355 -0.89 -5.81 -9.20
C ILE A 355 -0.20 -7.18 -9.31
N PRO A 356 0.59 -7.59 -8.31
CA PRO A 356 1.19 -8.91 -8.25
C PRO A 356 0.16 -10.02 -8.03
N PHE A 357 0.35 -11.16 -8.70
CA PHE A 357 -0.49 -12.36 -8.54
C PHE A 357 0.18 -13.49 -7.78
N GLY A 358 1.51 -13.49 -7.74
CA GLY A 358 2.33 -14.50 -7.08
C GLY A 358 2.80 -14.09 -5.70
N ASP A 359 3.30 -15.08 -4.97
CA ASP A 359 4.25 -14.87 -3.88
C ASP A 359 5.66 -15.07 -4.43
N GLU A 360 6.67 -14.56 -3.75
CA GLU A 360 8.09 -14.73 -4.10
C GLU A 360 8.51 -14.12 -5.44
N SER A 361 7.66 -13.28 -6.04
CA SER A 361 7.99 -12.49 -7.23
C SER A 361 7.55 -11.03 -7.08
N SER A 362 8.36 -10.12 -7.62
CA SER A 362 8.03 -8.71 -7.82
C SER A 362 7.19 -8.46 -9.08
N ASP A 363 7.01 -9.46 -9.95
CA ASP A 363 6.24 -9.33 -11.18
C ASP A 363 4.79 -8.94 -10.87
N GLY A 364 4.29 -7.94 -11.57
CA GLY A 364 2.90 -7.54 -11.46
C GLY A 364 2.27 -7.19 -12.79
N VAL A 365 1.01 -7.58 -12.98
CA VAL A 365 0.25 -7.15 -14.15
C VAL A 365 0.01 -5.66 -14.07
N LEU A 366 0.22 -4.94 -15.16
CA LEU A 366 -0.08 -3.51 -15.25
C LEU A 366 -1.54 -3.26 -14.84
N GLU A 367 -1.77 -2.28 -13.97
CA GLU A 367 -3.09 -1.90 -13.48
C GLU A 367 -3.84 -1.12 -14.57
N VAL A 368 -4.25 -1.83 -15.62
CA VAL A 368 -4.74 -1.26 -16.88
C VAL A 368 -6.08 -0.51 -16.74
N SER A 369 -6.73 -0.53 -15.57
CA SER A 369 -8.13 -0.13 -15.42
C SER A 369 -8.37 1.22 -14.74
N THR A 370 -7.36 1.83 -14.10
CA THR A 370 -7.52 3.12 -13.41
C THR A 370 -6.70 4.26 -13.98
N HIS A 371 -5.48 3.99 -14.46
CA HIS A 371 -4.57 4.98 -15.03
C HIS A 371 -4.27 4.65 -16.49
N TYR A 372 -3.93 5.68 -17.28
CA TYR A 372 -3.42 5.49 -18.64
C TYR A 372 -1.91 5.56 -18.62
N PHE A 373 -1.26 4.57 -19.24
CA PHE A 373 0.17 4.38 -19.24
C PHE A 373 0.74 4.48 -20.63
N GLU A 374 1.88 5.16 -20.72
CA GLU A 374 2.72 5.18 -21.91
C GLU A 374 4.14 4.77 -21.51
N PHE A 375 4.94 4.37 -22.49
CA PHE A 375 6.26 3.81 -22.24
C PHE A 375 7.29 4.36 -23.22
N ILE A 376 8.49 4.64 -22.73
CA ILE A 376 9.63 5.04 -23.54
C ILE A 376 10.70 3.96 -23.42
N PRO A 377 11.21 3.38 -24.51
CA PRO A 377 12.35 2.47 -24.45
C PRO A 377 13.51 3.09 -23.65
N GLU A 378 14.12 2.33 -22.73
CA GLU A 378 15.16 2.85 -21.83
C GLU A 378 16.28 3.63 -22.56
N ALA A 379 16.71 3.13 -23.72
CA ALA A 379 17.76 3.73 -24.54
C ALA A 379 17.38 5.09 -25.17
N GLU A 380 16.09 5.43 -25.22
CA GLU A 380 15.60 6.65 -25.85
C GLU A 380 15.20 7.74 -24.83
N HIS A 381 15.21 7.42 -23.52
CA HIS A 381 14.86 8.41 -22.50
C HIS A 381 15.80 9.62 -22.53
N GLY A 382 15.21 10.81 -22.45
CA GLY A 382 15.93 12.09 -22.60
C GLY A 382 16.22 12.50 -24.05
N SER A 383 15.92 11.66 -25.05
CA SER A 383 15.99 12.07 -26.45
C SER A 383 14.93 13.15 -26.75
N PRO A 384 15.17 14.07 -27.71
CA PRO A 384 14.21 15.13 -28.01
C PRO A 384 12.90 14.61 -28.62
N ASN A 385 12.95 13.46 -29.31
CA ASN A 385 11.80 12.81 -29.94
C ASN A 385 11.84 11.31 -29.66
N PRO A 386 11.59 10.88 -28.42
CA PRO A 386 11.61 9.46 -28.08
C PRO A 386 10.39 8.75 -28.67
N THR A 387 10.56 7.48 -28.99
CA THR A 387 9.43 6.59 -29.27
C THR A 387 8.57 6.46 -28.02
N VAL A 388 7.25 6.66 -28.18
CA VAL A 388 6.27 6.53 -27.10
C VAL A 388 5.28 5.44 -27.45
N LEU A 389 5.31 4.38 -26.66
CA LEU A 389 4.53 3.16 -26.82
C LEU A 389 3.31 3.17 -25.89
N GLU A 390 2.21 2.59 -26.35
CA GLU A 390 1.12 2.13 -25.50
C GLU A 390 1.49 0.80 -24.81
N ALA A 391 0.81 0.47 -23.71
CA ALA A 391 1.11 -0.70 -22.89
C ALA A 391 1.12 -2.04 -23.65
N HIS A 392 0.29 -2.21 -24.67
CA HIS A 392 0.21 -3.46 -25.44
C HIS A 392 1.34 -3.63 -26.47
N GLU A 393 2.12 -2.57 -26.73
CA GLU A 393 3.19 -2.54 -27.72
C GLU A 393 4.56 -2.92 -27.13
N LEU A 394 4.62 -3.24 -25.83
CA LEU A 394 5.86 -3.62 -25.17
C LEU A 394 6.40 -4.95 -25.69
N SER A 395 7.71 -5.14 -25.56
CA SER A 395 8.40 -6.39 -25.86
C SER A 395 8.95 -7.00 -24.58
N VAL A 396 8.81 -8.32 -24.43
CA VAL A 396 9.37 -9.07 -23.30
C VAL A 396 10.90 -8.88 -23.25
N ASP A 397 11.45 -8.87 -22.04
CA ASP A 397 12.87 -8.68 -21.73
C ASP A 397 13.44 -7.32 -22.17
N ARG A 398 12.59 -6.32 -22.31
CA ARG A 398 12.98 -4.93 -22.57
C ARG A 398 12.61 -4.02 -21.40
N ASN A 399 13.45 -3.00 -21.20
CA ASN A 399 13.27 -1.99 -20.17
C ASN A 399 12.63 -0.73 -20.76
N TYR A 400 11.76 -0.10 -19.99
CA TYR A 400 11.03 1.10 -20.37
C TYR A 400 10.92 2.07 -19.21
N PHE A 401 10.98 3.36 -19.49
CA PHE A 401 10.45 4.37 -18.58
C PHE A 401 8.93 4.38 -18.69
N ILE A 402 8.25 4.41 -17.56
CA ILE A 402 6.78 4.44 -17.49
C ILE A 402 6.28 5.87 -17.27
N LEU A 403 5.29 6.27 -18.07
CA LEU A 403 4.61 7.57 -17.97
C LEU A 403 3.18 7.36 -17.48
N LEU A 404 2.70 8.28 -16.64
CA LEU A 404 1.37 8.19 -16.03
C LEU A 404 0.47 9.33 -16.48
N THR A 405 -0.77 8.99 -16.85
CA THR A 405 -1.89 9.91 -16.87
C THR A 405 -2.93 9.44 -15.86
N THR A 406 -3.28 10.29 -14.90
CA THR A 406 -4.03 9.88 -13.70
C THR A 406 -5.21 10.78 -13.39
N SER A 407 -6.11 10.30 -12.53
CA SER A 407 -7.27 11.06 -12.10
C SER A 407 -6.90 12.29 -11.26
N SER A 408 -5.65 12.42 -10.81
CA SER A 408 -5.15 13.61 -10.10
C SER A 408 -4.78 14.79 -11.01
N GLY A 409 -5.01 14.67 -12.33
CA GLY A 409 -4.70 15.74 -13.28
C GLY A 409 -3.22 15.81 -13.66
N LEU A 410 -2.46 14.75 -13.43
CA LEU A 410 -1.16 14.54 -14.04
C LEU A 410 -1.36 13.86 -15.40
N TYR A 411 -0.73 14.39 -16.45
CA TYR A 411 -0.86 13.92 -17.83
C TYR A 411 0.52 13.68 -18.43
N ARG A 412 0.73 12.52 -19.06
CA ARG A 412 2.03 12.11 -19.63
C ARG A 412 3.20 12.35 -18.67
N TYR A 413 2.96 12.13 -17.38
CA TYR A 413 3.90 12.47 -16.31
C TYR A 413 5.00 11.42 -16.21
N ASP A 414 6.24 11.85 -16.39
CA ASP A 414 7.43 11.03 -16.24
C ASP A 414 7.80 10.91 -14.75
N ILE A 415 7.49 9.74 -14.16
CA ILE A 415 7.86 9.42 -12.78
C ILE A 415 9.36 9.06 -12.66
N ARG A 416 10.05 8.85 -13.79
CA ARG A 416 11.46 8.44 -13.92
C ARG A 416 11.79 7.06 -13.37
N ASP A 417 10.78 6.20 -13.26
CA ASP A 417 10.98 4.79 -12.92
C ASP A 417 11.17 3.96 -14.20
N VAL A 418 12.08 2.99 -14.12
CA VAL A 418 12.31 2.00 -15.18
C VAL A 418 11.65 0.68 -14.78
N VAL A 419 10.89 0.11 -15.72
CA VAL A 419 10.20 -1.19 -15.59
C VAL A 419 10.68 -2.14 -16.68
N ARG A 420 10.61 -3.45 -16.43
CA ARG A 420 10.93 -4.47 -17.43
C ARG A 420 9.69 -5.27 -17.77
N CYS A 421 9.36 -5.40 -19.06
CA CYS A 421 8.28 -6.31 -19.45
C CYS A 421 8.76 -7.76 -19.30
N THR A 422 8.17 -8.52 -18.37
CA THR A 422 8.53 -9.93 -18.12
C THR A 422 7.56 -10.92 -18.74
N GLY A 423 6.44 -10.44 -19.29
CA GLY A 423 5.45 -11.28 -19.94
C GLY A 423 4.14 -10.55 -20.18
N PHE A 424 3.06 -11.31 -20.42
CA PHE A 424 1.73 -10.76 -20.66
C PHE A 424 0.64 -11.61 -19.99
N VAL A 425 -0.41 -10.95 -19.51
CA VAL A 425 -1.70 -11.58 -19.19
C VAL A 425 -2.74 -11.05 -20.17
N GLY A 426 -3.22 -11.92 -21.06
CA GLY A 426 -3.95 -11.46 -22.24
C GLY A 426 -3.03 -10.63 -23.14
N THR A 427 -3.39 -9.38 -23.38
CA THR A 427 -2.56 -8.40 -24.12
C THR A 427 -1.96 -7.32 -23.21
N THR A 428 -2.11 -7.47 -21.89
CA THR A 428 -1.59 -6.52 -20.90
C THR A 428 -0.23 -6.98 -20.38
N PRO A 429 0.78 -6.11 -20.33
CA PRO A 429 2.12 -6.49 -19.90
C PRO A 429 2.17 -6.81 -18.40
N VAL A 430 3.05 -7.74 -18.07
CA VAL A 430 3.58 -7.99 -16.73
C VAL A 430 4.89 -7.21 -16.62
N LEU A 431 5.04 -6.43 -15.54
CA LEU A 431 6.14 -5.50 -15.32
C LEU A 431 6.89 -5.77 -14.02
#